data_AF-A0A923TKT4-F1
#
_entry.id   AF-A0A923TKT4-F1
#
_cell.length_a   1.000
_cell.length_b   1.000
_cell.length_c   1.000
_cell.angle_alpha   90.00
_cell.angle_beta   90.00
_cell.angle_gamma   90.00
#
_symmetry.space_group_name_H-M   'P 1'
#
loop_
_entity.id
_entity.type
_entity.pdbx_description
1 polymer ?
#
loop_
_entity_poly.entity_id
_entity_poly.type
_entity_poly.pdbx_seq_one_letter_code
_entity_poly.pdbx_strand_id
1 'polypeptide(L)'
;LDLGKGYGIGVRAAQNLIRPAHLFLYLKQERHKELKAATDYFLKRQISNKKWVMKSKSNTFAAYDEMAEIVCESFAKFTATLDIDYVFAWLDWDGDNVLVDAGIIDYGSVRQFGIRHDKYRYDDIERFSTNLNEQRVKAKLLVQVFVQMVDYLKTGDKKPVKHFANHPTVAKFNKHFAKYRSARMLYRMGFNQVQRENILKAKSEVFVKFDQVFSYFERAKISGAQIKVADGVNHPALFNMRNILGGLPQYFLNNKEGFQKAYLAEEEFFKLSISSFAKLKDAKMGQKQRRAIAQFQTAYKELIVLASSNGRPENILKGITSRAQTLNSEKRITGNALIEIVNQMLSEKKRGLSHDQIQKVVDRFIHEHLDLPEAPVSRHHSYSPGAPAVRPDLYSRLLNLVADHREDI
;
A
#
# COMPACT_ATOMS: atom_id res chain seq x y z
N LEU A 1 19.75 16.89 5.95
CA LEU A 1 20.72 17.91 6.40
C LEU A 1 19.98 19.23 6.43
N ASP A 2 19.79 19.83 7.60
CA ASP A 2 19.26 21.20 7.71
C ASP A 2 20.44 22.17 7.54
N LEU A 3 20.34 23.10 6.60
CA LEU A 3 21.39 24.10 6.32
C LEU A 3 21.15 25.42 7.06
N GLY A 4 20.07 25.51 7.86
CA GLY A 4 19.57 26.77 8.39
C GLY A 4 18.76 27.57 7.36
N LYS A 5 18.08 28.62 7.82
CA LYS A 5 17.27 29.55 6.99
C LYS A 5 16.13 28.89 6.19
N GLY A 6 15.62 27.74 6.63
CA GLY A 6 14.47 27.07 6.03
C GLY A 6 14.81 26.09 4.89
N TYR A 7 16.08 25.72 4.70
CA TYR A 7 16.51 24.79 3.66
C TYR A 7 16.91 23.43 4.24
N GLY A 8 16.32 22.36 3.70
CA GLY A 8 16.68 20.98 4.03
C GLY A 8 17.16 20.21 2.80
N ILE A 9 18.26 19.47 2.92
CA ILE A 9 18.70 18.47 1.96
C ILE A 9 18.19 17.10 2.40
N GLY A 10 17.33 16.48 1.60
CA GLY A 10 17.00 15.06 1.70
C GLY A 10 18.00 14.23 0.88
N VAL A 11 18.71 13.31 1.53
CA VAL A 11 19.59 12.36 0.83
C VAL A 11 18.80 11.10 0.54
N ARG A 12 18.45 10.88 -0.73
CA ARG A 12 17.77 9.66 -1.20
C ARG A 12 18.82 8.66 -1.69
N ALA A 13 18.73 7.41 -1.23
CA ALA A 13 19.65 6.36 -1.64
C ALA A 13 18.88 5.17 -2.23
N ALA A 14 19.28 4.74 -3.42
CA ALA A 14 18.86 3.47 -4.01
C ALA A 14 20.03 2.89 -4.81
N GLN A 15 20.01 1.58 -5.02
CA GLN A 15 21.05 0.92 -5.83
C GLN A 15 20.99 1.32 -7.31
N ASN A 16 19.83 1.79 -7.77
CA ASN A 16 19.60 2.33 -9.10
C ASN A 16 18.45 3.36 -9.04
N LEU A 17 18.67 4.58 -9.53
CA LEU A 17 17.69 5.69 -9.47
C LEU A 17 17.00 5.95 -10.82
N ILE A 18 17.15 5.03 -11.79
CA ILE A 18 16.46 5.12 -13.08
C ILE A 18 14.95 4.97 -12.88
N ARG A 19 14.21 5.86 -13.55
CA ARG A 19 12.75 6.04 -13.51
C ARG A 19 12.22 5.71 -14.90
N PRO A 20 10.96 5.29 -15.06
CA PRO A 20 10.37 5.09 -16.39
C PRO A 20 10.51 6.36 -17.27
N ALA A 21 10.30 7.56 -16.71
CA ALA A 21 10.47 8.83 -17.41
C ALA A 21 11.85 9.02 -18.08
N HIS A 22 12.94 8.55 -17.46
CA HIS A 22 14.28 8.62 -18.04
C HIS A 22 14.43 7.81 -19.34
N LEU A 23 13.67 6.72 -19.48
CA LEU A 23 13.66 5.88 -20.67
C LEU A 23 12.59 6.37 -21.66
N PHE A 24 11.40 6.69 -21.16
CA PHE A 24 10.28 7.09 -21.99
C PHE A 24 10.51 8.43 -22.71
N LEU A 25 11.35 9.31 -22.17
CA LEU A 25 11.83 10.49 -22.87
C LEU A 25 12.40 10.15 -24.25
N TYR A 26 13.35 9.21 -24.32
CA TYR A 26 13.99 8.83 -25.59
C TYR A 26 13.04 8.07 -26.52
N LEU A 27 12.12 7.26 -25.97
CA LEU A 27 11.05 6.64 -26.75
C LEU A 27 10.14 7.69 -27.39
N LYS A 28 9.75 8.72 -26.65
CA LYS A 28 8.88 9.79 -27.14
C LYS A 28 9.55 10.60 -28.25
N GLN A 29 10.85 10.84 -28.12
CA GLN A 29 11.68 11.54 -29.10
C GLN A 29 12.17 10.66 -30.26
N GLU A 30 11.84 9.36 -30.28
CA GLU A 30 12.30 8.40 -31.31
C GLU A 30 13.83 8.35 -31.45
N ARG A 31 14.51 8.51 -30.30
CA ARG A 31 15.98 8.45 -30.18
C ARG A 31 16.42 7.03 -29.87
N HIS A 32 16.37 6.16 -30.89
CA HIS A 32 16.61 4.72 -30.74
C HIS A 32 17.96 4.39 -30.09
N LYS A 33 19.05 5.02 -30.54
CA LYS A 33 20.41 4.74 -30.04
C LYS A 33 20.55 5.07 -28.55
N GLU A 34 20.03 6.21 -28.13
CA GLU A 34 20.08 6.68 -26.75
C GLU A 34 19.16 5.86 -25.84
N LEU A 35 17.96 5.51 -26.32
CA LEU A 35 17.05 4.62 -25.62
C LEU A 35 17.71 3.25 -25.36
N LYS A 36 18.37 2.71 -26.39
CA LYS A 36 19.09 1.43 -26.28
C LYS A 36 20.21 1.52 -25.26
N ALA A 37 21.06 2.55 -25.36
CA ALA A 37 22.17 2.74 -24.43
C ALA A 37 21.69 2.89 -22.97
N ALA A 38 20.62 3.67 -22.74
CA ALA A 38 20.04 3.86 -21.41
C ALA A 38 19.42 2.55 -20.86
N THR A 39 18.74 1.78 -21.71
CA THR A 39 18.13 0.49 -21.34
C THR A 39 19.18 -0.55 -21.02
N ASP A 40 20.24 -0.66 -21.82
CA ASP A 40 21.37 -1.58 -21.60
C ASP A 40 22.11 -1.25 -20.30
N TYR A 41 22.35 0.04 -20.04
CA TYR A 41 22.93 0.50 -18.78
C TYR A 41 22.06 0.10 -17.59
N PHE A 42 20.75 0.34 -17.68
CA PHE A 42 19.81 -0.01 -16.62
C PHE A 42 19.83 -1.52 -16.34
N LEU A 43 19.73 -2.36 -17.37
CA LEU A 43 19.76 -3.82 -17.22
C LEU A 43 21.06 -4.29 -16.58
N LYS A 44 22.21 -3.80 -17.08
CA LYS A 44 23.52 -4.13 -16.52
C LYS A 44 23.59 -3.81 -15.02
N ARG A 45 23.06 -2.64 -14.61
CA ARG A 45 23.03 -2.24 -13.20
C ARG A 45 22.09 -3.12 -12.37
N GLN A 46 20.89 -3.44 -12.84
CA GLN A 46 19.97 -4.31 -12.11
C GLN A 46 20.55 -5.72 -11.89
N ILE A 47 21.22 -6.27 -12.91
CA ILE A 47 21.88 -7.56 -12.83
C ILE A 47 23.10 -7.50 -11.91
N SER A 48 23.96 -6.47 -12.03
CA SER A 48 25.15 -6.33 -11.17
C SER A 48 24.80 -6.14 -9.70
N ASN A 49 23.69 -5.44 -9.42
CA ASN A 49 23.15 -5.24 -8.09
C ASN A 49 22.48 -6.50 -7.51
N LYS A 50 22.40 -7.60 -8.29
CA LYS A 50 21.68 -8.84 -7.96
C LYS A 50 20.20 -8.61 -7.63
N LYS A 51 19.63 -7.51 -8.14
CA LYS A 51 18.21 -7.20 -7.97
C LYS A 51 17.37 -8.02 -8.93
N TRP A 52 17.84 -8.19 -10.16
CA TRP A 52 17.18 -9.01 -11.18
C TRP A 52 18.02 -10.24 -11.52
N VAL A 53 17.37 -11.41 -11.47
CA VAL A 53 17.97 -12.69 -11.88
C VAL A 53 17.37 -13.04 -13.24
N MET A 54 18.10 -12.68 -14.29
CA MET A 54 17.67 -12.89 -15.68
C MET A 54 18.29 -14.16 -16.28
N LYS A 55 17.52 -14.89 -17.08
CA LYS A 55 17.99 -16.07 -17.82
C LYS A 55 18.60 -15.70 -19.17
N SER A 56 18.08 -14.66 -19.82
CA SER A 56 18.40 -14.31 -21.20
C SER A 56 19.59 -13.37 -21.36
N LYS A 57 20.59 -13.41 -20.45
CA LYS A 57 21.67 -12.42 -20.36
C LYS A 57 22.56 -12.32 -21.62
N SER A 58 22.64 -13.38 -22.42
CA SER A 58 23.47 -13.44 -23.63
C SER A 58 22.75 -12.96 -24.90
N ASN A 59 21.41 -12.85 -24.88
CA ASN A 59 20.62 -12.38 -26.01
C ASN A 59 19.90 -11.08 -25.64
N THR A 60 20.35 -9.97 -26.23
CA THR A 60 19.84 -8.62 -25.93
C THR A 60 18.33 -8.49 -26.12
N PHE A 61 17.76 -9.02 -27.19
CA PHE A 61 16.32 -8.91 -27.45
C PHE A 61 15.49 -9.75 -26.48
N ALA A 62 15.94 -10.97 -26.19
CA ALA A 62 15.29 -11.81 -25.17
C ALA A 62 15.43 -11.20 -23.77
N ALA A 63 16.52 -10.48 -23.48
CA ALA A 63 16.67 -9.73 -22.24
C ALA A 63 15.69 -8.56 -22.13
N TYR A 64 15.39 -7.86 -23.23
CA TYR A 64 14.36 -6.81 -23.25
C TYR A 64 12.96 -7.36 -23.00
N ASP A 65 12.62 -8.51 -23.60
CA ASP A 65 11.34 -9.17 -23.35
C ASP A 65 11.22 -9.58 -21.87
N GLU A 66 12.26 -10.22 -21.30
CA GLU A 66 12.32 -10.62 -19.89
C GLU A 66 12.25 -9.40 -18.93
N MET A 67 12.87 -8.27 -19.29
CA MET A 67 12.73 -7.01 -18.55
C MET A 67 11.27 -6.56 -18.48
N ALA A 68 10.55 -6.56 -19.61
CA ALA A 68 9.14 -6.15 -19.62
C ALA A 68 8.27 -7.05 -18.74
N GLU A 69 8.59 -8.35 -18.66
CA GLU A 69 7.91 -9.28 -17.74
C GLU A 69 8.19 -8.96 -16.27
N ILE A 70 9.46 -8.73 -15.90
CA ILE A 70 9.84 -8.36 -14.53
C ILE A 70 9.18 -7.04 -14.11
N VAL A 71 9.17 -6.05 -15.00
CA VAL A 71 8.51 -4.76 -14.78
C VAL A 71 7.00 -4.95 -14.59
N CYS A 72 6.36 -5.77 -15.42
CA CYS A 72 4.95 -6.11 -15.29
C CYS A 72 4.63 -6.69 -13.91
N GLU A 73 5.40 -7.68 -13.46
CA GLU A 73 5.20 -8.29 -12.14
C GLU A 73 5.46 -7.28 -11.01
N SER A 74 6.49 -6.45 -11.14
CA SER A 74 6.87 -5.44 -10.13
C SER A 74 5.78 -4.38 -9.95
N PHE A 75 5.28 -3.79 -11.03
CA PHE A 75 4.21 -2.80 -10.97
C PHE A 75 2.87 -3.40 -10.51
N ALA A 76 2.59 -4.65 -10.87
CA ALA A 76 1.40 -5.35 -10.39
C ALA A 76 1.47 -5.61 -8.86
N LYS A 77 2.62 -6.02 -8.34
CA LYS A 77 2.86 -6.19 -6.90
C LYS A 77 2.80 -4.86 -6.15
N PHE A 78 3.42 -3.83 -6.71
CA PHE A 78 3.44 -2.49 -6.15
C PHE A 78 2.02 -1.94 -6.00
N THR A 79 1.23 -1.93 -7.07
CA THR A 79 -0.14 -1.43 -7.01
C THR A 79 -1.08 -2.26 -6.15
N ALA A 80 -0.87 -3.58 -6.06
CA ALA A 80 -1.59 -4.42 -5.11
C ALA A 80 -1.29 -4.04 -3.65
N THR A 81 -0.06 -3.65 -3.36
CA THR A 81 0.34 -3.13 -2.03
C THR A 81 -0.36 -1.81 -1.75
N LEU A 82 -0.29 -0.86 -2.68
CA LEU A 82 -0.97 0.44 -2.54
C LEU A 82 -2.47 0.30 -2.28
N ASP A 83 -3.14 -0.59 -3.02
CA ASP A 83 -4.60 -0.81 -2.94
C ASP A 83 -5.06 -1.33 -1.57
N ILE A 84 -4.29 -2.23 -0.96
CA ILE A 84 -4.64 -2.88 0.31
C ILE A 84 -4.13 -2.08 1.51
N ASP A 85 -2.99 -1.42 1.37
CA ASP A 85 -2.43 -0.61 2.44
C ASP A 85 -2.99 0.82 2.45
N TYR A 86 -3.86 1.16 1.49
CA TYR A 86 -4.44 2.50 1.29
C TYR A 86 -3.38 3.58 1.14
N VAL A 87 -2.43 3.34 0.25
CA VAL A 87 -1.40 4.32 -0.09
C VAL A 87 -1.75 4.94 -1.44
N PHE A 88 -1.92 6.25 -1.43
CA PHE A 88 -1.96 7.04 -2.64
C PHE A 88 -0.53 7.43 -3.03
N ALA A 89 -0.16 7.14 -4.26
CA ALA A 89 1.08 7.58 -4.88
C ALA A 89 0.76 8.20 -6.25
N TRP A 90 1.30 9.38 -6.51
CA TRP A 90 1.11 10.04 -7.79
C TRP A 90 1.87 9.33 -8.91
N LEU A 91 1.16 8.61 -9.79
CA LEU A 91 1.73 7.83 -10.90
C LEU A 91 1.63 8.49 -12.28
N ASP A 92 1.19 9.75 -12.36
CA ASP A 92 1.19 10.49 -13.63
C ASP A 92 2.62 10.92 -14.04
N TRP A 93 2.76 11.68 -15.13
CA TRP A 93 4.04 12.15 -15.67
C TRP A 93 5.02 11.02 -16.01
N ASP A 94 4.50 9.97 -16.67
CA ASP A 94 5.30 8.81 -17.07
C ASP A 94 6.00 8.10 -15.91
N GLY A 95 5.43 8.15 -14.70
CA GLY A 95 6.00 7.48 -13.53
C GLY A 95 7.29 8.12 -13.03
N ASP A 96 7.42 9.44 -13.15
CA ASP A 96 8.54 10.20 -12.58
C ASP A 96 8.73 9.97 -11.07
N ASN A 97 7.66 9.71 -10.31
CA ASN A 97 7.72 9.49 -8.86
C ASN A 97 8.08 8.06 -8.45
N VAL A 98 8.29 7.18 -9.42
CA VAL A 98 8.66 5.77 -9.19
C VAL A 98 9.89 5.37 -9.99
N LEU A 99 10.61 4.37 -9.47
CA LEU A 99 11.69 3.71 -10.16
C LEU A 99 11.14 2.68 -11.17
N VAL A 100 11.98 2.24 -12.10
CA VAL A 100 11.60 1.19 -13.07
C VAL A 100 11.24 -0.13 -12.39
N ASP A 101 11.79 -0.41 -11.21
CA ASP A 101 11.43 -1.56 -10.38
C ASP A 101 10.23 -1.31 -9.44
N ALA A 102 9.50 -0.22 -9.68
CA ALA A 102 8.32 0.23 -8.94
C ALA A 102 8.58 0.69 -7.49
N GLY A 103 9.83 0.97 -7.11
CA GLY A 103 10.14 1.66 -5.85
C GLY A 103 9.67 3.12 -5.86
N ILE A 104 9.08 3.61 -4.77
CA ILE A 104 8.75 5.04 -4.62
C ILE A 104 10.04 5.82 -4.42
N ILE A 105 10.27 6.84 -5.25
CA ILE A 105 11.41 7.75 -5.11
C ILE A 105 10.98 9.14 -4.67
N ASP A 106 9.75 9.58 -4.98
CA ASP A 106 9.26 10.88 -4.55
C ASP A 106 8.10 10.78 -3.56
N TYR A 107 8.32 11.32 -2.37
CA TYR A 107 7.38 11.24 -1.25
C TYR A 107 6.58 12.54 -1.06
N GLY A 108 6.74 13.54 -1.94
CA GLY A 108 5.92 14.76 -1.90
C GLY A 108 4.44 14.50 -2.17
N SER A 109 4.16 13.65 -3.17
CA SER A 109 2.81 13.33 -3.63
C SER A 109 2.35 11.93 -3.20
N VAL A 110 2.81 11.48 -2.03
CA VAL A 110 2.41 10.24 -1.39
C VAL A 110 1.56 10.55 -0.16
N ARG A 111 0.50 9.78 0.04
CA ARG A 111 -0.37 9.86 1.22
C ARG A 111 -0.68 8.46 1.71
N GLN A 112 -0.57 8.26 3.01
CA GLN A 112 -1.00 7.04 3.68
C GLN A 112 -2.38 7.32 4.27
N PHE A 113 -3.42 6.67 3.76
CA PHE A 113 -4.76 6.86 4.30
C PHE A 113 -4.98 5.97 5.53
N GLY A 114 -5.72 6.51 6.50
CA GLY A 114 -6.20 5.78 7.67
C GLY A 114 -7.21 4.71 7.28
N ILE A 115 -8.22 5.10 6.51
CA ILE A 115 -9.23 4.21 5.92
C ILE A 115 -9.27 4.35 4.39
N ARG A 116 -10.13 3.58 3.70
CA ARG A 116 -10.14 3.55 2.23
C ARG A 116 -10.80 4.78 1.59
N HIS A 117 -10.08 5.90 1.58
CA HIS A 117 -10.44 7.12 0.82
C HIS A 117 -10.21 6.94 -0.68
N ASP A 118 -10.85 5.93 -1.29
CA ASP A 118 -10.68 5.57 -2.70
C ASP A 118 -11.33 6.54 -3.70
N LYS A 119 -11.92 7.63 -3.19
CA LYS A 119 -12.44 8.77 -3.95
C LYS A 119 -11.62 10.04 -3.75
N TYR A 120 -10.59 10.01 -2.90
CA TYR A 120 -9.66 11.12 -2.78
C TYR A 120 -8.98 11.39 -4.13
N ARG A 121 -8.89 12.68 -4.46
CA ARG A 121 -8.08 13.19 -5.56
C ARG A 121 -7.41 14.48 -5.11
N TYR A 122 -6.11 14.56 -5.38
CA TYR A 122 -5.35 15.78 -5.20
C TYR A 122 -5.63 16.74 -6.36
N ASP A 123 -5.73 18.03 -6.06
CA ASP A 123 -5.95 19.10 -7.03
C ASP A 123 -4.61 19.66 -7.52
N ASP A 124 -4.27 19.35 -8.78
CA ASP A 124 -3.01 19.77 -9.44
C ASP A 124 -3.23 20.97 -10.37
N ILE A 125 -4.16 21.86 -10.00
CA ILE A 125 -4.54 23.13 -10.65
C ILE A 125 -5.19 22.94 -12.03
N GLU A 126 -4.54 22.21 -12.93
CA GLU A 126 -5.00 21.94 -14.29
C GLU A 126 -5.93 20.72 -14.37
N ARG A 127 -5.76 19.76 -13.45
CA ARG A 127 -6.59 18.55 -13.36
C ARG A 127 -6.49 17.88 -12.00
N PHE A 128 -7.43 16.99 -11.73
CA PHE A 128 -7.32 16.10 -10.58
C PHE A 128 -6.40 14.92 -10.84
N SER A 129 -5.73 14.48 -9.77
CA SER A 129 -4.96 13.25 -9.72
C SER A 129 -5.82 12.01 -9.99
N THR A 130 -5.16 10.87 -10.21
CA THR A 130 -5.81 9.58 -10.03
C THR A 130 -6.30 9.39 -8.59
N ASN A 131 -7.32 8.57 -8.40
CA ASN A 131 -7.68 8.05 -7.08
C ASN A 131 -7.06 6.67 -6.84
N LEU A 132 -7.24 6.13 -5.63
CA LEU A 132 -6.71 4.82 -5.23
C LEU A 132 -7.01 3.70 -6.25
N ASN A 133 -8.24 3.66 -6.79
CA ASN A 133 -8.69 2.63 -7.72
C ASN A 133 -8.05 2.80 -9.12
N GLU A 134 -7.77 4.04 -9.53
CA GLU A 134 -7.22 4.38 -10.84
C GLU A 134 -5.70 4.17 -10.93
N GLN A 135 -4.99 4.14 -9.81
CA GLN A 135 -3.54 3.85 -9.77
C GLN A 135 -3.21 2.52 -10.47
N ARG A 136 -4.08 1.50 -10.33
CA ARG A 136 -3.93 0.22 -11.04
C ARG A 136 -3.94 0.39 -12.56
N VAL A 137 -4.85 1.22 -13.07
CA VAL A 137 -4.98 1.47 -14.51
C VAL A 137 -3.74 2.22 -15.02
N LYS A 138 -3.25 3.20 -14.27
CA LYS A 138 -2.01 3.92 -14.62
C LYS A 138 -0.78 3.03 -14.60
N ALA A 139 -0.62 2.18 -13.60
CA ALA A 139 0.49 1.23 -13.57
C ALA A 139 0.43 0.23 -14.74
N LYS A 140 -0.77 -0.26 -15.10
CA LYS A 140 -0.94 -1.09 -16.29
C LYS A 140 -0.53 -0.35 -17.58
N LEU A 141 -0.87 0.95 -17.68
CA LEU A 141 -0.45 1.80 -18.79
C LEU A 141 1.08 1.95 -18.83
N LEU A 142 1.76 2.15 -17.69
CA LEU A 142 3.23 2.18 -17.63
C LEU A 142 3.82 0.88 -18.20
N VAL A 143 3.31 -0.28 -17.79
CA VAL A 143 3.73 -1.59 -18.32
C VAL A 143 3.51 -1.68 -19.84
N GLN A 144 2.39 -1.15 -20.34
CA GLN A 144 2.10 -1.09 -21.77
C GLN A 144 3.11 -0.22 -22.54
N VAL A 145 3.54 0.90 -21.97
CA VAL A 145 4.60 1.75 -22.55
C VAL A 145 5.96 1.05 -22.52
N PHE A 146 6.28 0.27 -21.48
CA PHE A 146 7.48 -0.58 -21.48
C PHE A 146 7.44 -1.63 -22.60
N VAL A 147 6.30 -2.24 -22.87
CA VAL A 147 6.16 -3.18 -24.00
C VAL A 147 6.36 -2.47 -25.34
N GLN A 148 5.77 -1.28 -25.51
CA GLN A 148 6.01 -0.44 -26.70
C GLN A 148 7.50 -0.11 -26.86
N MET A 149 8.17 0.23 -25.76
CA MET A 149 9.60 0.52 -25.72
C MET A 149 10.42 -0.67 -26.18
N VAL A 150 10.10 -1.88 -25.72
CA VAL A 150 10.78 -3.11 -26.11
C VAL A 150 10.57 -3.43 -27.59
N ASP A 151 9.35 -3.27 -28.11
CA ASP A 151 9.07 -3.46 -29.55
C ASP A 151 9.89 -2.46 -30.40
N TYR A 152 9.93 -1.19 -29.99
CA TYR A 152 10.72 -0.16 -30.68
C TYR A 152 12.23 -0.45 -30.63
N LEU A 153 12.75 -0.91 -29.49
CA LEU A 153 14.15 -1.32 -29.37
C LEU A 153 14.53 -2.46 -30.33
N LYS A 154 13.60 -3.39 -30.56
CA LYS A 154 13.80 -4.57 -31.42
C LYS A 154 13.64 -4.25 -32.90
N THR A 155 12.69 -3.38 -33.25
CA THR A 155 12.28 -3.15 -34.65
C THR A 155 12.83 -1.85 -35.24
N GLY A 156 13.11 -0.85 -34.41
CA GLY A 156 13.42 0.50 -34.85
C GLY A 156 12.20 1.33 -35.29
N ASP A 157 10.99 0.76 -35.26
CA ASP A 157 9.75 1.43 -35.68
C ASP A 157 8.78 1.58 -34.49
N LYS A 158 8.35 2.82 -34.22
CA LYS A 158 7.56 3.14 -33.03
C LYS A 158 6.07 3.07 -33.35
N LYS A 159 5.45 1.99 -32.92
CA LYS A 159 3.99 1.82 -33.02
C LYS A 159 3.26 2.60 -31.92
N PRO A 160 2.00 3.05 -32.14
CA PRO A 160 1.19 3.68 -31.09
C PRO A 160 0.97 2.78 -29.88
N VAL A 161 0.96 3.35 -28.66
CA VAL A 161 0.84 2.57 -27.40
C VAL A 161 -0.39 1.67 -27.39
N LYS A 162 -1.52 2.11 -27.97
CA LYS A 162 -2.78 1.36 -28.05
C LYS A 162 -2.63 -0.01 -28.74
N HIS A 163 -1.66 -0.15 -29.64
CA HIS A 163 -1.34 -1.42 -30.31
C HIS A 163 -0.99 -2.54 -29.31
N PHE A 164 -0.41 -2.18 -28.15
CA PHE A 164 0.08 -3.11 -27.15
C PHE A 164 -0.94 -3.43 -26.04
N ALA A 165 -2.18 -2.95 -26.14
CA ALA A 165 -3.20 -3.12 -25.09
C ALA A 165 -3.48 -4.60 -24.75
N ASN A 166 -3.39 -5.47 -25.76
CA ASN A 166 -3.61 -6.91 -25.66
C ASN A 166 -2.30 -7.72 -25.70
N HIS A 167 -1.13 -7.08 -25.56
CA HIS A 167 0.13 -7.80 -25.58
C HIS A 167 0.20 -8.83 -24.43
N PRO A 168 0.76 -10.04 -24.64
CA PRO A 168 0.78 -11.09 -23.61
C PRO A 168 1.33 -10.63 -22.25
N THR A 169 2.40 -9.84 -22.26
CA THR A 169 2.98 -9.25 -21.03
C THR A 169 2.00 -8.30 -20.31
N VAL A 170 1.26 -7.48 -21.05
CA VAL A 170 0.25 -6.56 -20.47
C VAL A 170 -0.94 -7.36 -19.93
N ALA A 171 -1.33 -8.45 -20.59
CA ALA A 171 -2.40 -9.33 -20.11
C ALA A 171 -2.04 -10.02 -18.78
N LYS A 172 -0.76 -10.37 -18.57
CA LYS A 172 -0.27 -10.92 -17.29
C LYS A 172 -0.45 -9.97 -16.11
N PHE A 173 -0.47 -8.64 -16.33
CA PHE A 173 -0.57 -7.64 -15.25
C PHE A 173 -1.74 -7.90 -14.31
N ASN A 174 -2.95 -8.08 -14.85
CA ASN A 174 -4.15 -8.29 -14.04
C ASN A 174 -4.08 -9.59 -13.21
N LYS A 175 -3.45 -10.64 -13.76
CA LYS A 175 -3.23 -11.91 -13.06
C LYS A 175 -2.24 -11.73 -11.89
N HIS A 176 -1.12 -11.06 -12.12
CA HIS A 176 -0.15 -10.74 -11.06
C HIS A 176 -0.79 -9.84 -10.00
N PHE A 177 -1.53 -8.80 -10.40
CA PHE A 177 -2.19 -7.88 -9.49
C PHE A 177 -3.16 -8.63 -8.57
N ALA A 178 -4.05 -9.46 -9.14
CA ALA A 178 -4.98 -10.25 -8.35
C ALA A 178 -4.26 -11.16 -7.35
N LYS A 179 -3.23 -11.89 -7.80
CA LYS A 179 -2.40 -12.76 -6.94
C LYS A 179 -1.80 -11.97 -5.76
N TYR A 180 -1.13 -10.86 -6.04
CA TYR A 180 -0.46 -10.08 -4.99
C TYR A 180 -1.44 -9.34 -4.08
N ARG A 181 -2.58 -8.89 -4.61
CA ARG A 181 -3.62 -8.25 -3.81
C ARG A 181 -4.24 -9.25 -2.84
N SER A 182 -4.54 -10.47 -3.28
CA SER A 182 -5.02 -11.54 -2.40
C SER A 182 -4.01 -11.87 -1.30
N ALA A 183 -2.74 -12.04 -1.66
CA ALA A 183 -1.68 -12.30 -0.70
C ALA A 183 -1.52 -11.14 0.30
N ARG A 184 -1.60 -9.87 -0.15
CA ARG A 184 -1.51 -8.71 0.72
C ARG A 184 -2.71 -8.61 1.66
N MET A 185 -3.92 -8.88 1.18
CA MET A 185 -5.13 -8.91 2.01
C MET A 185 -5.00 -9.94 3.14
N LEU A 186 -4.63 -11.18 2.81
CA LEU A 186 -4.44 -12.22 3.81
C LEU A 186 -3.32 -11.87 4.81
N TYR A 187 -2.26 -11.21 4.34
CA TYR A 187 -1.22 -10.68 5.23
C TYR A 187 -1.81 -9.66 6.21
N ARG A 188 -2.63 -8.70 5.75
CA ARG A 188 -3.33 -7.73 6.61
C ARG A 188 -4.28 -8.37 7.62
N MET A 189 -4.86 -9.52 7.31
CA MET A 189 -5.67 -10.32 8.24
C MET A 189 -4.83 -11.03 9.33
N GLY A 190 -3.50 -10.97 9.26
CA GLY A 190 -2.59 -11.58 10.20
C GLY A 190 -2.13 -13.00 9.83
N PHE A 191 -2.46 -13.52 8.65
CA PHE A 191 -1.94 -14.83 8.21
C PHE A 191 -0.46 -14.74 7.85
N ASN A 192 0.36 -15.68 8.33
CA ASN A 192 1.78 -15.77 7.95
C ASN A 192 1.95 -16.37 6.54
N GLN A 193 3.17 -16.34 6.00
CA GLN A 193 3.43 -16.83 4.63
C GLN A 193 2.87 -18.24 4.36
N VAL A 194 3.15 -19.21 5.22
CA VAL A 194 2.69 -20.60 5.03
C VAL A 194 1.16 -20.68 5.02
N GLN A 195 0.49 -19.97 5.94
CA GLN A 195 -0.97 -19.92 6.02
C GLN A 195 -1.59 -19.29 4.77
N ARG A 196 -1.00 -18.21 4.25
CA ARG A 196 -1.47 -17.57 3.01
C ARG A 196 -1.34 -18.51 1.82
N GLU A 197 -0.22 -19.23 1.72
CA GLU A 197 -0.02 -20.24 0.68
C GLU A 197 -1.04 -21.38 0.77
N ASN A 198 -1.35 -21.85 1.98
CA ASN A 198 -2.36 -22.88 2.20
C ASN A 198 -3.75 -22.41 1.75
N ILE A 199 -4.18 -21.21 2.16
CA ILE A 199 -5.45 -20.62 1.74
C ILE A 199 -5.52 -20.52 0.20
N LEU A 200 -4.49 -19.95 -0.42
CA LEU A 200 -4.49 -19.69 -1.86
C LEU A 200 -4.38 -20.97 -2.70
N LYS A 201 -3.82 -22.06 -2.15
CA LYS A 201 -3.81 -23.39 -2.77
C LYS A 201 -5.12 -24.16 -2.57
N ALA A 202 -5.71 -24.08 -1.38
CA ALA A 202 -6.76 -25.02 -0.94
C ALA A 202 -8.15 -24.75 -1.52
N LYS A 203 -8.47 -23.52 -1.95
CA LYS A 203 -9.65 -23.13 -2.76
C LYS A 203 -9.70 -21.61 -2.93
N SER A 204 -9.58 -21.14 -4.18
CA SER A 204 -9.70 -19.71 -4.50
C SER A 204 -11.09 -19.15 -4.16
N GLU A 205 -12.14 -19.97 -4.18
CA GLU A 205 -13.52 -19.52 -4.01
C GLU A 205 -13.83 -18.93 -2.63
N VAL A 206 -13.29 -19.49 -1.54
CA VAL A 206 -13.52 -18.95 -0.19
C VAL A 206 -12.91 -17.55 -0.08
N PHE A 207 -11.68 -17.38 -0.58
CA PHE A 207 -11.05 -16.06 -0.63
C PHE A 207 -11.85 -15.10 -1.54
N VAL A 208 -12.35 -15.56 -2.68
CA VAL A 208 -13.17 -14.72 -3.58
C VAL A 208 -14.45 -14.27 -2.88
N LYS A 209 -15.14 -15.14 -2.14
CA LYS A 209 -16.32 -14.78 -1.34
C LYS A 209 -15.97 -13.74 -0.28
N PHE A 210 -14.88 -13.96 0.46
CA PHE A 210 -14.38 -13.00 1.44
C PHE A 210 -14.07 -11.64 0.79
N ASP A 211 -13.34 -11.63 -0.33
CA ASP A 211 -12.93 -10.40 -0.99
C ASP A 211 -14.11 -9.62 -1.56
N GLN A 212 -15.14 -10.31 -2.07
CA GLN A 212 -16.38 -9.69 -2.53
C GLN A 212 -17.10 -8.95 -1.40
N VAL A 213 -17.27 -9.60 -0.25
CA VAL A 213 -17.96 -9.00 0.90
C VAL A 213 -17.10 -7.95 1.60
N PHE A 214 -15.78 -8.13 1.70
CA PHE A 214 -14.85 -7.11 2.17
C PHE A 214 -14.93 -5.85 1.28
N SER A 215 -14.88 -6.05 -0.05
CA SER A 215 -14.99 -4.96 -1.02
C SER A 215 -16.34 -4.24 -0.99
N TYR A 216 -17.41 -4.89 -0.53
CA TYR A 216 -18.69 -4.23 -0.31
C TYR A 216 -18.58 -3.14 0.76
N PHE A 217 -17.94 -3.43 1.90
CA PHE A 217 -17.74 -2.44 2.96
C PHE A 217 -16.77 -1.34 2.54
N GLU A 218 -15.62 -1.71 1.96
CA GLU A 218 -14.59 -0.79 1.48
C GLU A 218 -15.08 0.29 0.50
N ARG A 219 -16.00 -0.10 -0.40
CA ARG A 219 -16.55 0.81 -1.41
C ARG A 219 -17.68 1.67 -0.87
N ALA A 220 -18.22 1.36 0.31
CA ALA A 220 -19.29 2.16 0.88
C ALA A 220 -18.78 3.56 1.24
N LYS A 221 -19.64 4.54 1.05
CA LYS A 221 -19.34 5.95 1.24
C LYS A 221 -20.37 6.56 2.14
N ILE A 222 -19.95 7.55 2.91
CA ILE A 222 -20.89 8.31 3.73
C ILE A 222 -21.94 8.94 2.84
N SER A 223 -23.13 9.11 3.37
CA SER A 223 -24.21 9.73 2.61
C SER A 223 -23.94 11.22 2.34
N GLY A 224 -24.40 11.69 1.17
CA GLY A 224 -24.18 13.06 0.69
C GLY A 224 -23.17 13.10 -0.45
N ALA A 225 -22.73 14.32 -0.78
CA ALA A 225 -21.81 14.56 -1.89
C ALA A 225 -20.34 14.48 -1.45
N GLN A 226 -19.47 14.45 -2.46
CA GLN A 226 -18.04 14.69 -2.32
C GLN A 226 -17.79 16.04 -1.63
N ILE A 227 -16.78 16.10 -0.78
CA ILE A 227 -16.37 17.28 -0.03
C ILE A 227 -15.00 17.78 -0.51
N LYS A 228 -14.74 19.08 -0.31
CA LYS A 228 -13.39 19.64 -0.45
C LYS A 228 -12.56 19.27 0.78
N VAL A 229 -11.28 19.02 0.55
CA VAL A 229 -10.24 18.83 1.57
C VAL A 229 -9.09 19.80 1.29
N ALA A 230 -8.08 19.85 2.15
CA ALA A 230 -7.03 20.87 2.10
C ALA A 230 -6.31 20.96 0.74
N ASP A 231 -6.00 19.82 0.12
CA ASP A 231 -5.25 19.70 -1.14
C ASP A 231 -6.05 19.00 -2.25
N GLY A 232 -7.38 18.98 -2.14
CA GLY A 232 -8.24 18.46 -3.21
C GLY A 232 -9.66 18.12 -2.78
N VAL A 233 -10.12 16.93 -3.17
CA VAL A 233 -11.50 16.49 -2.95
C VAL A 233 -11.57 15.03 -2.51
N ASN A 234 -12.59 14.68 -1.73
CA ASN A 234 -12.81 13.31 -1.28
C ASN A 234 -14.28 12.99 -1.06
N HIS A 235 -14.65 11.71 -1.17
CA HIS A 235 -15.91 11.19 -0.66
C HIS A 235 -15.55 10.17 0.44
N PRO A 236 -15.71 10.53 1.74
CA PRO A 236 -15.22 9.70 2.83
C PRO A 236 -15.81 8.30 2.85
N ALA A 237 -14.99 7.32 3.23
CA ALA A 237 -15.44 5.95 3.43
C ALA A 237 -16.42 5.85 4.60
N LEU A 238 -17.44 5.01 4.44
CA LEU A 238 -18.41 4.74 5.50
C LEU A 238 -17.86 3.79 6.56
N PHE A 239 -17.04 2.81 6.15
CA PHE A 239 -16.54 1.79 7.06
C PHE A 239 -15.03 1.85 7.21
N ASN A 240 -14.57 1.77 8.45
CA ASN A 240 -13.21 1.46 8.84
C ASN A 240 -13.06 -0.06 9.00
N MET A 241 -12.75 -0.75 7.90
CA MET A 241 -12.55 -2.20 7.93
C MET A 241 -11.27 -2.63 8.62
N ARG A 242 -10.31 -1.73 8.88
CA ARG A 242 -9.09 -2.06 9.65
C ARG A 242 -9.41 -2.45 11.08
N ASN A 243 -10.39 -1.78 11.70
CA ASN A 243 -10.86 -2.11 13.06
C ASN A 243 -11.34 -3.57 13.13
N ILE A 244 -12.11 -3.99 12.12
CA ILE A 244 -12.59 -5.37 12.03
C ILE A 244 -11.44 -6.34 11.79
N LEU A 245 -10.53 -6.05 10.85
CA LEU A 245 -9.38 -6.92 10.57
C LEU A 245 -8.47 -7.08 11.79
N GLY A 246 -8.26 -6.02 12.57
CA GLY A 246 -7.43 -6.05 13.78
C GLY A 246 -8.13 -6.69 14.99
N GLY A 247 -9.44 -6.46 15.16
CA GLY A 247 -10.18 -6.87 16.36
C GLY A 247 -10.86 -8.23 16.28
N LEU A 248 -11.35 -8.64 15.11
CA LEU A 248 -12.16 -9.85 14.98
C LEU A 248 -11.42 -11.16 15.37
N PRO A 249 -10.13 -11.36 15.04
CA PRO A 249 -9.39 -12.52 15.51
C PRO A 249 -9.29 -12.61 17.04
N GLN A 250 -9.14 -11.47 17.73
CA GLN A 250 -9.09 -11.41 19.19
C GLN A 250 -10.44 -11.82 19.80
N TYR A 251 -11.54 -11.37 19.18
CA TYR A 251 -12.88 -11.77 19.61
C TYR A 251 -13.06 -13.29 19.50
N PHE A 252 -12.66 -13.89 18.38
CA PHE A 252 -12.70 -15.34 18.19
C PHE A 252 -11.84 -16.09 19.21
N LEU A 253 -10.66 -15.56 19.55
CA LEU A 253 -9.76 -16.15 20.53
C LEU A 253 -10.32 -16.13 21.96
N ASN A 254 -11.04 -15.06 22.32
CA ASN A 254 -11.54 -14.85 23.68
C ASN A 254 -12.98 -15.36 23.90
N ASN A 255 -13.63 -15.89 22.87
CA ASN A 255 -15.00 -16.34 22.97
C ASN A 255 -15.10 -17.60 23.85
N LYS A 256 -15.88 -17.51 24.94
CA LYS A 256 -16.04 -18.59 25.93
C LYS A 256 -16.71 -19.85 25.37
N GLU A 257 -17.47 -19.73 24.29
CA GLU A 257 -18.15 -20.86 23.64
C GLU A 257 -17.28 -21.56 22.58
N GLY A 258 -16.05 -21.08 22.38
CA GLY A 258 -15.09 -21.61 21.42
C GLY A 258 -15.24 -21.04 20.01
N PHE A 259 -14.21 -21.26 19.17
CA PHE A 259 -14.11 -20.69 17.82
C PHE A 259 -15.32 -21.00 16.93
N GLN A 260 -15.86 -22.22 17.02
CA GLN A 260 -16.99 -22.64 16.17
C GLN A 260 -18.25 -21.81 16.40
N LYS A 261 -18.54 -21.46 17.66
CA LYS A 261 -19.71 -20.64 18.03
C LYS A 261 -19.43 -19.14 18.07
N ALA A 262 -18.16 -18.74 17.97
CA ALA A 262 -17.78 -17.34 18.00
C ALA A 262 -18.27 -16.57 16.76
N TYR A 263 -19.30 -15.74 16.94
CA TYR A 263 -19.78 -14.75 15.99
C TYR A 263 -20.03 -13.45 16.74
N LEU A 264 -19.41 -12.38 16.27
CA LEU A 264 -19.67 -11.03 16.79
C LEU A 264 -21.11 -10.66 16.44
N ALA A 265 -21.84 -10.09 17.39
CA ALA A 265 -23.18 -9.59 17.14
C ALA A 265 -23.16 -8.57 16.00
N GLU A 266 -24.18 -8.58 15.13
CA GLU A 266 -24.21 -7.73 13.94
C GLU A 266 -24.13 -6.25 14.31
N GLU A 267 -24.81 -5.84 15.38
CA GLU A 267 -24.80 -4.48 15.92
C GLU A 267 -23.41 -4.07 16.40
N GLU A 268 -22.68 -4.97 17.06
CA GLU A 268 -21.33 -4.71 17.56
C GLU A 268 -20.34 -4.62 16.40
N PHE A 269 -20.41 -5.54 15.43
CA PHE A 269 -19.62 -5.46 14.20
C PHE A 269 -19.87 -4.14 13.47
N PHE A 270 -21.14 -3.76 13.29
CA PHE A 270 -21.51 -2.53 12.61
C PHE A 270 -20.96 -1.31 13.34
N LYS A 271 -21.09 -1.27 14.68
CA LYS A 271 -20.56 -0.19 15.51
C LYS A 271 -19.03 -0.08 15.45
N LEU A 272 -18.31 -1.21 15.42
CA LEU A 272 -16.85 -1.21 15.32
C LEU A 272 -16.33 -0.83 13.92
N SER A 273 -17.11 -1.14 12.89
CA SER A 273 -16.74 -0.89 11.50
C SER A 273 -17.12 0.50 11.01
N ILE A 274 -18.02 1.24 11.67
CA ILE A 274 -18.44 2.57 11.18
C ILE A 274 -17.31 3.60 11.36
N SER A 275 -17.08 4.43 10.34
CA SER A 275 -16.06 5.48 10.39
C SER A 275 -16.52 6.68 11.22
N SER A 276 -15.57 7.49 11.69
CA SER A 276 -15.83 8.76 12.37
C SER A 276 -16.51 9.80 11.47
N PHE A 277 -16.45 9.62 10.14
CA PHE A 277 -17.11 10.47 9.15
C PHE A 277 -18.61 10.18 8.96
N ALA A 278 -19.09 9.05 9.50
CA ALA A 278 -20.47 8.63 9.30
C ALA A 278 -21.47 9.63 9.90
N LYS A 279 -22.52 9.95 9.15
CA LYS A 279 -23.59 10.84 9.61
C LYS A 279 -24.66 10.05 10.35
N LEU A 280 -25.57 10.74 11.04
CA LEU A 280 -26.71 10.11 11.74
C LEU A 280 -27.54 9.17 10.86
N LYS A 281 -27.71 9.49 9.57
CA LYS A 281 -28.40 8.63 8.60
C LYS A 281 -27.61 7.39 8.18
N ASP A 282 -26.28 7.45 8.25
CA ASP A 282 -25.37 6.34 7.93
C ASP A 282 -25.25 5.36 9.11
N ALA A 283 -25.50 5.83 10.33
CA ALA A 283 -25.46 5.04 11.56
C ALA A 283 -26.62 4.03 11.73
N LYS A 284 -27.46 3.85 10.70
CA LYS A 284 -28.58 2.90 10.72
C LYS A 284 -28.22 1.63 9.95
N MET A 285 -28.19 0.50 10.66
CA MET A 285 -27.93 -0.80 10.06
C MET A 285 -29.20 -1.38 9.41
N GLY A 286 -29.18 -1.57 8.09
CA GLY A 286 -30.24 -2.24 7.34
C GLY A 286 -30.00 -3.74 7.17
N GLN A 287 -31.00 -4.45 6.61
CA GLN A 287 -30.92 -5.90 6.40
C GLN A 287 -29.81 -6.32 5.43
N LYS A 288 -29.46 -5.46 4.47
CA LYS A 288 -28.34 -5.70 3.54
C LYS A 288 -27.01 -5.75 4.29
N GLN A 289 -26.80 -4.82 5.22
CA GLN A 289 -25.60 -4.77 6.06
C GLN A 289 -25.52 -6.00 6.96
N ARG A 290 -26.62 -6.38 7.63
CA ARG A 290 -26.70 -7.61 8.45
C ARG A 290 -26.25 -8.85 7.69
N ARG A 291 -26.81 -9.07 6.49
CA ARG A 291 -26.41 -10.18 5.60
C ARG A 291 -24.94 -10.12 5.22
N ALA A 292 -24.42 -8.94 4.88
CA ALA A 292 -23.01 -8.77 4.55
C ALA A 292 -22.09 -9.05 5.75
N ILE A 293 -22.48 -8.66 6.97
CA ILE A 293 -21.74 -8.95 8.20
C ILE A 293 -21.69 -10.46 8.44
N ALA A 294 -22.83 -11.15 8.34
CA ALA A 294 -22.89 -12.61 8.49
C ALA A 294 -21.99 -13.32 7.45
N GLN A 295 -22.07 -12.90 6.17
CA GLN A 295 -21.22 -13.44 5.10
C GLN A 295 -19.73 -13.18 5.34
N PHE A 296 -19.39 -11.99 5.83
CA PHE A 296 -18.02 -11.63 6.18
C PHE A 296 -17.45 -12.55 7.25
N GLN A 297 -18.17 -12.70 8.36
CA GLN A 297 -17.70 -13.51 9.49
C GLN A 297 -17.57 -14.99 9.12
N THR A 298 -18.54 -15.53 8.37
CA THR A 298 -18.48 -16.90 7.86
C THR A 298 -17.25 -17.11 6.96
N ALA A 299 -17.05 -16.25 5.97
CA ALA A 299 -15.91 -16.37 5.06
C ALA A 299 -14.56 -16.18 5.81
N TYR A 300 -14.50 -15.26 6.78
CA TYR A 300 -13.30 -15.08 7.62
C TYR A 300 -12.96 -16.37 8.40
N LYS A 301 -13.96 -16.99 9.04
CA LYS A 301 -13.77 -18.23 9.79
C LYS A 301 -13.33 -19.38 8.89
N GLU A 302 -13.93 -19.52 7.71
CA GLU A 302 -13.50 -20.50 6.71
C GLU A 302 -12.02 -20.30 6.32
N LEU A 303 -11.56 -19.05 6.16
CA LEU A 303 -10.15 -18.76 5.89
C LEU A 303 -9.23 -19.19 7.05
N ILE A 304 -9.65 -19.01 8.30
CA ILE A 304 -8.89 -19.50 9.46
C ILE A 304 -8.82 -21.03 9.46
N VAL A 305 -9.92 -21.72 9.16
CA VAL A 305 -9.95 -23.20 9.06
C VAL A 305 -9.02 -23.69 7.95
N LEU A 306 -8.99 -23.03 6.80
CA LEU A 306 -8.07 -23.37 5.72
C LEU A 306 -6.61 -23.11 6.11
N ALA A 307 -6.35 -22.03 6.86
CA ALA A 307 -5.01 -21.70 7.34
C ALA A 307 -4.48 -22.68 8.41
N SER A 308 -5.36 -23.33 9.18
CA SER A 308 -4.94 -24.31 10.20
C SER A 308 -4.56 -25.67 9.61
N SER A 309 -4.79 -25.88 8.31
CA SER A 309 -4.57 -27.17 7.65
C SER A 309 -5.25 -28.31 8.43
N ASN A 310 -4.50 -29.31 8.90
CA ASN A 310 -5.02 -30.43 9.69
C ASN A 310 -5.10 -30.13 11.20
N GLY A 311 -4.70 -28.93 11.63
CA GLY A 311 -4.72 -28.50 13.04
C GLY A 311 -6.01 -27.80 13.44
N ARG A 312 -6.14 -27.53 14.74
CA ARG A 312 -7.26 -26.76 15.30
C ARG A 312 -7.10 -25.26 15.01
N PRO A 313 -8.12 -24.55 14.51
CA PRO A 313 -8.11 -23.09 14.30
C PRO A 313 -7.59 -22.29 15.50
N GLU A 314 -7.95 -22.72 16.70
CA GLU A 314 -7.58 -22.10 17.97
C GLU A 314 -6.06 -22.00 18.17
N ASN A 315 -5.31 -22.97 17.66
CA ASN A 315 -3.85 -23.01 17.82
C ASN A 315 -3.14 -21.89 17.05
N ILE A 316 -3.75 -21.40 15.97
CA ILE A 316 -3.15 -20.35 15.13
C ILE A 316 -3.72 -18.95 15.42
N LEU A 317 -4.87 -18.86 16.11
CA LEU A 317 -5.55 -17.60 16.41
C LEU A 317 -4.69 -16.62 17.19
N LYS A 318 -3.89 -17.08 18.17
CA LYS A 318 -3.00 -16.21 18.95
C LYS A 318 -1.99 -15.48 18.04
N GLY A 319 -1.36 -16.22 17.12
CA GLY A 319 -0.41 -15.67 16.17
C GLY A 319 -1.07 -14.73 15.14
N ILE A 320 -2.25 -15.11 14.65
CA ILE A 320 -3.04 -14.26 13.73
C ILE A 320 -3.42 -12.95 14.42
N THR A 321 -3.94 -13.03 15.64
CA THR A 321 -4.39 -11.87 16.42
C THR A 321 -3.27 -10.86 16.62
N SER A 322 -2.11 -11.30 17.13
CA SER A 322 -0.97 -10.41 17.34
C SER A 322 -0.54 -9.70 16.05
N ARG A 323 -0.41 -10.44 14.94
CA ARG A 323 -0.02 -9.84 13.65
C ARG A 323 -1.10 -8.91 13.09
N ALA A 324 -2.37 -9.29 13.17
CA ALA A 324 -3.48 -8.50 12.67
C ALA A 324 -3.60 -7.15 13.41
N GLN A 325 -3.43 -7.16 14.74
CA GLN A 325 -3.42 -5.94 15.56
C GLN A 325 -2.24 -5.02 15.19
N THR A 326 -1.02 -5.56 15.08
CA THR A 326 0.14 -4.77 14.66
C THR A 326 -0.06 -4.17 13.26
N LEU A 327 -0.53 -4.98 12.32
CA LEU A 327 -0.73 -4.53 10.95
C LEU A 327 -1.81 -3.47 10.86
N ASN A 328 -2.96 -3.65 11.53
CA ASN A 328 -4.12 -2.76 11.51
C ASN A 328 -4.16 -1.74 12.65
N SER A 329 -3.01 -1.44 13.24
CA SER A 329 -2.89 -0.45 14.32
C SER A 329 -3.45 0.92 13.95
N GLU A 330 -4.13 1.55 14.91
CA GLU A 330 -4.61 2.94 14.86
C GLU A 330 -3.47 3.95 14.96
N LYS A 331 -2.26 3.53 15.36
CA LYS A 331 -1.07 4.41 15.47
C LYS A 331 -0.46 4.79 14.12
N ARG A 332 -1.21 4.65 13.03
CA ARG A 332 -0.73 4.92 11.68
C ARG A 332 -0.66 6.42 11.44
N ILE A 333 0.48 6.89 10.98
CA ILE A 333 0.66 8.29 10.60
C ILE A 333 0.04 8.49 9.22
N THR A 334 -1.11 9.17 9.16
CA THR A 334 -1.77 9.58 7.91
C THR A 334 -1.09 10.78 7.27
N GLY A 335 -1.46 11.15 6.04
CA GLY A 335 -0.95 12.36 5.39
C GLY A 335 -1.23 13.62 6.22
N ASN A 336 -2.47 13.78 6.69
CA ASN A 336 -2.90 14.88 7.54
C ASN A 336 -2.18 14.85 8.90
N ALA A 337 -2.08 13.67 9.54
CA ALA A 337 -1.34 13.54 10.79
C ALA A 337 0.12 14.01 10.63
N LEU A 338 0.77 13.63 9.53
CA LEU A 338 2.15 14.02 9.26
C LEU A 338 2.31 15.53 9.11
N ILE A 339 1.38 16.20 8.43
CA ILE A 339 1.38 17.67 8.28
C ILE A 339 1.29 18.34 9.66
N GLU A 340 0.34 17.92 10.49
CA GLU A 340 0.16 18.50 11.83
C GLU A 340 1.32 18.20 12.77
N ILE A 341 1.89 16.99 12.71
CA ILE A 341 3.10 16.62 13.46
C ILE A 341 4.26 17.53 13.07
N VAL A 342 4.48 17.79 11.78
CA VAL A 342 5.53 18.70 11.30
C VAL A 342 5.27 20.13 11.77
N ASN A 343 4.04 20.63 11.65
CA ASN A 343 3.67 21.96 12.15
C ASN A 343 3.95 22.11 13.65
N GLN A 344 3.56 21.10 14.44
CA GLN A 344 3.81 21.08 15.88
C GLN A 344 5.31 21.04 16.20
N MET A 345 6.11 20.23 15.50
CA MET A 345 7.57 20.19 15.68
C MET A 345 8.23 21.52 15.31
N LEU A 346 7.79 22.19 14.23
CA LEU A 346 8.30 23.51 13.83
C LEU A 346 7.94 24.59 14.84
N SER A 347 6.74 24.54 15.43
CA SER A 347 6.32 25.44 16.51
C SER A 347 7.19 25.27 17.76
N GLU A 348 7.43 24.04 18.20
CA GLU A 348 8.30 23.76 19.34
C GLU A 348 9.77 24.11 19.05
N LYS A 349 10.22 23.96 17.80
CA LYS A 349 11.54 24.42 17.36
C LYS A 349 11.70 25.94 17.56
N LYS A 350 10.70 26.73 17.17
CA LYS A 350 10.68 28.18 17.41
C LYS A 350 10.70 28.53 18.90
N ARG A 351 10.18 27.66 19.76
CA ARG A 351 10.20 27.78 21.23
C ARG A 351 11.47 27.22 21.89
N GLY A 352 12.49 26.83 21.11
CA GLY A 352 13.79 26.41 21.62
C GLY A 352 14.04 24.91 21.63
N LEU A 353 13.18 24.07 21.04
CA LEU A 353 13.46 22.64 20.89
C LEU A 353 14.76 22.42 20.07
N SER A 354 15.68 21.60 20.56
CA SER A 354 16.92 21.32 19.84
C SER A 354 16.68 20.37 18.65
N HIS A 355 17.56 20.42 17.65
CA HIS A 355 17.52 19.50 16.52
C HIS A 355 17.70 18.04 16.95
N ASP A 356 18.51 17.77 17.98
CA ASP A 356 18.67 16.44 18.59
C ASP A 356 17.33 15.90 19.13
N GLN A 357 16.55 16.74 19.81
CA GLN A 357 15.25 16.32 20.32
C GLN A 357 14.24 16.05 19.20
N ILE A 358 14.26 16.84 18.13
CA ILE A 358 13.44 16.57 16.94
C ILE A 358 13.83 15.24 16.32
N GLN A 359 15.12 14.97 16.14
CA GLN A 359 15.60 13.71 15.59
C GLN A 359 15.17 12.52 16.46
N LYS A 360 15.30 12.62 17.80
CA LYS A 360 14.83 11.58 18.73
C LYS A 360 13.33 11.31 18.62
N VAL A 361 12.51 12.34 18.40
CA VAL A 361 11.07 12.18 18.15
C VAL A 361 10.82 11.45 16.84
N VAL A 362 11.49 11.84 15.76
CA VAL A 362 11.38 11.15 14.46
C VAL A 362 11.82 9.69 14.57
N ASP A 363 12.96 9.43 15.21
CA ASP A 363 13.49 8.08 15.43
C ASP A 363 12.54 7.24 16.27
N ARG A 364 11.90 7.84 17.29
CA ARG A 364 10.89 7.16 18.10
C ARG A 364 9.65 6.78 17.28
N PHE A 365 9.18 7.66 16.40
CA PHE A 365 8.09 7.32 15.48
C PHE A 365 8.47 6.19 14.52
N ILE A 366 9.67 6.24 13.93
CA ILE A 366 10.17 5.17 13.06
C ILE A 366 10.23 3.86 13.85
N HIS A 367 10.78 3.90 15.06
CA HIS A 367 10.93 2.75 15.95
C HIS A 367 9.61 2.04 16.24
N GLU A 368 8.53 2.78 16.50
CA GLU A 368 7.20 2.19 16.72
C GLU A 368 6.60 1.48 15.48
N HIS A 369 7.23 1.66 14.31
CA HIS A 369 6.82 1.03 13.05
C HIS A 369 7.82 -0.03 12.55
N LEU A 370 8.88 -0.35 13.31
CA LEU A 370 9.89 -1.34 12.89
C LEU A 370 9.45 -2.79 13.09
N ASP A 371 8.55 -3.06 14.04
CA ASP A 371 8.09 -4.42 14.39
C ASP A 371 6.98 -4.96 13.47
N LEU A 372 6.94 -4.51 12.21
CA LEU A 372 5.97 -5.03 11.24
C LEU A 372 6.28 -6.51 10.94
N PRO A 373 5.27 -7.41 11.05
CA PRO A 373 5.47 -8.82 10.78
C PRO A 373 6.06 -9.07 9.39
N GLU A 374 7.04 -9.96 9.29
CA GLU A 374 7.69 -10.34 8.01
C GLU A 374 8.36 -9.17 7.27
N ALA A 375 8.60 -8.03 7.94
CA ALA A 375 9.36 -6.92 7.35
C ALA A 375 10.85 -7.31 7.22
N PRO A 376 11.45 -7.19 6.03
CA PRO A 376 12.86 -7.47 5.85
C PRO A 376 13.70 -6.38 6.54
N VAL A 377 14.50 -6.77 7.53
CA VAL A 377 15.48 -5.88 8.16
C VAL A 377 16.79 -5.96 7.37
N SER A 378 17.37 -4.80 7.06
CA SER A 378 18.68 -4.77 6.42
C SER A 378 19.73 -5.41 7.34
N ARG A 379 20.58 -6.28 6.80
CA ARG A 379 21.74 -6.84 7.53
C ARG A 379 22.71 -5.78 8.07
N HIS A 380 22.64 -4.55 7.54
CA HIS A 380 23.46 -3.40 7.97
C HIS A 380 22.73 -2.50 8.96
N HIS A 381 21.47 -2.78 9.29
CA HIS A 381 20.73 -2.05 10.30
C HIS A 381 21.04 -2.67 11.67
N SER A 382 21.91 -2.03 12.43
CA SER A 382 22.11 -2.34 13.85
C SER A 382 21.07 -1.58 14.67
N TYR A 383 20.17 -2.31 15.30
CA TYR A 383 19.13 -1.74 16.14
C TYR A 383 19.66 -1.46 17.55
N SER A 384 19.40 -0.27 18.08
CA SER A 384 19.51 -0.03 19.52
C SER A 384 18.22 -0.51 20.20
N PRO A 385 18.29 -1.41 21.20
CA PRO A 385 17.12 -2.05 21.79
C PRO A 385 16.19 -1.07 22.53
N GLY A 386 16.72 0.10 22.91
CA GLY A 386 15.96 1.15 23.58
C GLY A 386 15.39 2.14 22.59
N ALA A 387 14.11 2.46 22.76
CA ALA A 387 13.51 3.59 22.08
C ALA A 387 14.20 4.91 22.48
N PRO A 388 14.35 5.86 21.55
CA PRO A 388 14.89 7.16 21.87
C PRO A 388 14.08 7.84 22.99
N ALA A 389 14.78 8.34 24.02
CA ALA A 389 14.15 9.14 25.06
C ALA A 389 13.74 10.50 24.50
N VAL A 390 12.45 10.82 24.61
CA VAL A 390 11.84 12.05 24.11
C VAL A 390 11.09 12.74 25.24
N ARG A 391 10.92 14.05 25.12
CA ARG A 391 10.08 14.85 26.01
C ARG A 391 8.65 14.26 26.08
N PRO A 392 8.18 13.74 27.24
CA PRO A 392 6.91 13.02 27.32
C PRO A 392 5.70 13.86 26.95
N ASP A 393 5.71 15.15 27.31
CA ASP A 393 4.65 16.12 27.01
C ASP A 393 4.51 16.37 25.50
N LEU A 394 5.63 16.52 24.81
CA LEU A 394 5.65 16.70 23.36
C LEU A 394 5.19 15.43 22.68
N TYR A 395 5.76 14.28 23.05
CA TYR A 395 5.46 13.02 22.38
C TYR A 395 3.98 12.64 22.55
N SER A 396 3.41 12.82 23.74
CA SER A 396 1.99 12.57 23.98
C SER A 396 1.09 13.46 23.11
N ARG A 397 1.45 14.74 22.95
CA ARG A 397 0.73 15.65 22.03
C ARG A 397 0.79 15.16 20.58
N LEU A 398 1.95 14.68 20.13
CA LEU A 398 2.10 14.16 18.76
C LEU A 398 1.32 12.84 18.57
N LEU A 399 1.27 11.97 19.58
CA LEU A 399 0.43 10.77 19.54
C LEU A 399 -1.07 11.11 19.49
N ASN A 400 -1.50 12.17 20.16
CA ASN A 400 -2.89 12.64 20.04
C ASN A 400 -3.20 13.10 18.62
N LEU A 401 -2.29 13.81 17.94
CA LEU A 401 -2.46 14.16 16.52
C LEU A 401 -2.60 12.91 15.64
N VAL A 402 -1.80 11.86 15.89
CA VAL A 402 -1.96 10.59 15.17
C VAL A 402 -3.35 9.99 15.41
N ALA A 403 -3.82 9.99 16.66
CA ALA A 403 -5.13 9.45 17.01
C ALA A 403 -6.30 10.25 16.41
N ASP A 404 -6.23 11.58 16.45
CA ASP A 404 -7.26 12.49 15.93
C ASP A 404 -7.41 12.34 14.41
N HIS A 405 -6.30 12.06 13.72
CA HIS A 405 -6.24 11.88 12.26
C HIS A 405 -6.14 10.41 11.82
N ARG A 406 -6.46 9.44 12.69
CA ARG A 406 -6.26 8.00 12.41
C ARG A 406 -7.08 7.46 11.24
N GLU A 407 -8.17 8.13 10.88
CA GLU A 407 -9.03 7.77 9.75
C GLU A 407 -8.88 8.70 8.55
N ASP A 408 -8.03 9.72 8.63
CA ASP A 408 -7.89 10.76 7.59
C ASP A 408 -7.11 10.28 6.34
N ILE A 409 -6.88 11.21 5.42
CA ILE A 409 -6.03 11.10 4.21
C ILE A 409 -4.56 11.25 4.61
#